data_AF-A0A3C0YY29-F1
#
_entry.id   AF-A0A3C0YY29-F1
#
_cell.length_a   1.000
_cell.length_b   1.000
_cell.length_c   1.000
_cell.angle_alpha   90.00
_cell.angle_beta   90.00
_cell.angle_gamma   90.00
#
_symmetry.space_group_name_H-M   'P 1'
#
loop_
_entity.id
_entity.type
_entity.pdbx_description
1 polymer ?
#
loop_
_entity_poly.entity_id
_entity_poly.type
_entity_poly.pdbx_seq_one_letter_code
_entity_poly.pdbx_strand_id
1 'polypeptide(L)' 'GVDSAVAAALIHKAIGDQLTCIFVNNGLLRHQEAEQVRDTFERHLSIKLDYVDATEHFLGALKGVEDPERKRR' A
#
# COMPACT_ATOMS: atom_id res chain seq x y z
N GLY A 1 2.33 2.06 -6.26
CA GLY A 1 2.75 2.12 -7.68
C GLY A 1 2.46 3.52 -8.20
N VAL A 2 3.07 3.90 -9.34
CA VAL A 2 2.88 5.26 -9.90
C VAL A 2 1.43 5.50 -10.32
N ASP A 3 0.81 4.54 -11.03
CA ASP A 3 -0.56 4.69 -11.53
C ASP A 3 -1.57 4.95 -10.41
N SER A 4 -1.52 4.14 -9.35
CA SER A 4 -2.42 4.30 -8.20
C SER A 4 -2.18 5.59 -7.44
N ALA A 5 -0.93 6.08 -7.38
CA ALA A 5 -0.61 7.36 -6.76
C ALA A 5 -1.15 8.55 -7.55
N VAL A 6 -1.00 8.53 -8.88
CA VAL A 6 -1.56 9.57 -9.75
C VAL A 6 -3.09 9.56 -9.70
N ALA A 7 -3.70 8.37 -9.75
CA ALA A 7 -5.15 8.24 -9.63
C ALA A 7 -5.67 8.79 -8.29
N ALA A 8 -5.02 8.44 -7.18
CA ALA A 8 -5.38 8.94 -5.86
C ALA A 8 -5.27 10.48 -5.78
N ALA A 9 -4.20 11.06 -6.31
CA ALA A 9 -4.03 12.52 -6.35
C ALA A 9 -5.12 13.22 -7.18
N LEU A 10 -5.47 12.67 -8.35
CA LEU A 10 -6.52 13.23 -9.21
C LEU A 10 -7.91 13.13 -8.55
N ILE A 11 -8.24 11.98 -7.97
CA ILE A 11 -9.53 11.77 -7.31
C ILE A 11 -9.62 12.66 -6.07
N HIS A 12 -8.56 12.74 -5.25
CA HIS A 12 -8.55 13.62 -4.09
C HIS A 12 -8.75 15.09 -4.47
N LYS A 13 -8.13 15.56 -5.56
CA LYS A 13 -8.37 16.91 -6.08
C LYS A 13 -9.83 17.15 -6.49
N ALA A 14 -10.53 16.10 -6.93
CA ALA A 14 -11.92 16.20 -7.38
C ALA A 14 -12.94 16.10 -6.22
N ILE A 15 -12.73 15.21 -5.24
CA ILE A 15 -13.73 14.88 -4.21
C ILE A 15 -13.25 15.05 -2.76
N GLY A 16 -11.99 15.46 -2.56
CA GLY A 16 -11.40 15.75 -1.26
C GLY A 16 -11.49 14.57 -0.29
N ASP A 17 -12.07 14.82 0.88
CA ASP A 17 -12.18 13.90 2.01
C ASP A 17 -13.11 12.71 1.79
N GLN A 18 -13.84 12.68 0.67
CA GLN A 18 -14.65 11.52 0.28
C GLN A 18 -13.79 10.35 -0.22
N LEU A 19 -12.54 10.62 -0.62
CA LEU A 19 -11.58 9.57 -0.97
C LEU A 19 -10.94 9.00 0.30
N THR A 20 -11.00 7.68 0.45
CA THR A 20 -10.21 6.92 1.42
C THR A 20 -9.27 6.00 0.67
N CYS A 21 -7.97 6.15 0.87
CA CYS A 21 -6.96 5.28 0.29
C CYS A 21 -6.54 4.23 1.31
N ILE A 22 -6.37 2.98 0.87
CA ILE A 22 -5.89 1.88 1.72
C ILE A 22 -4.52 1.46 1.21
N PHE A 23 -3.55 1.42 2.12
CA PHE A 23 -2.20 0.92 1.84
C PHE A 23 -1.90 -0.29 2.70
N VAL A 24 -1.72 -1.45 2.06
CA VAL A 24 -1.40 -2.71 2.74
C VAL A 24 0.09 -3.00 2.59
N ASN A 25 0.81 -2.95 3.70
CA ASN A 25 2.16 -3.48 3.79
C ASN A 25 2.10 -5.00 3.98
N ASN A 26 2.44 -5.74 2.93
CA ASN A 26 2.46 -7.20 2.95
C ASN A 26 3.79 -7.80 3.41
N GLY A 27 4.75 -6.98 3.86
CA GLY A 27 6.08 -7.43 4.27
C GLY A 27 7.05 -7.76 3.13
N LEU A 28 6.63 -7.57 1.87
CA LEU A 28 7.41 -7.91 0.66
C LEU A 28 7.73 -6.68 -0.20
N LEU A 29 7.58 -5.49 0.37
CA LEU A 29 7.92 -4.22 -0.27
C LEU A 29 9.43 -3.98 -0.25
N ARG A 30 9.91 -3.01 -1.04
CA ARG A 30 11.32 -2.61 -1.00
C ARG A 30 11.64 -1.90 0.32
N HIS A 31 12.94 -1.83 0.62
CA HIS A 31 13.46 -1.08 1.75
C HIS A 31 12.88 0.34 1.80
N GLN A 32 12.30 0.71 2.95
CA GLN A 32 11.69 2.02 3.24
C GLN A 32 10.50 2.43 2.35
N GLU A 33 9.99 1.55 1.49
CA GLU A 33 8.90 1.90 0.58
C GLU A 33 7.60 2.27 1.34
N ALA A 34 7.28 1.54 2.41
CA ALA A 34 6.12 1.82 3.23
C ALA A 34 6.19 3.23 3.88
N GLU A 35 7.36 3.61 4.40
CA GLU A 35 7.57 4.92 5.01
C GLU A 35 7.45 6.04 3.97
N GLN A 36 8.07 5.87 2.80
CA GLN A 36 8.01 6.86 1.71
C GLN A 36 6.58 7.07 1.21
N VAL A 37 5.79 5.99 1.09
CA VAL A 37 4.38 6.09 0.68
C VAL A 37 3.57 6.84 1.73
N ARG A 38 3.71 6.50 3.01
CA ARG A 38 3.01 7.24 4.07
C ARG A 38 3.39 8.71 4.09
N ASP A 39 4.67 9.03 3.97
CA ASP A 39 5.16 10.41 3.96
C ASP A 39 4.61 11.22 2.78
N THR A 40 4.56 10.61 1.58
CA THR A 40 4.04 11.25 0.38
C THR A 40 2.53 11.52 0.49
N PHE A 41 1.74 10.54 0.96
CA PHE A 41 0.29 10.66 0.97
C PHE A 41 -0.24 11.46 2.17
N GLU A 42 0.28 11.22 3.37
CA GLU A 42 -0.15 11.92 4.58
C GLU A 42 0.42 13.35 4.64
N ARG A 43 1.73 13.54 4.43
CA ARG A 43 2.37 14.86 4.63
C ARG A 43 2.25 15.79 3.44
N HIS A 44 2.42 15.29 2.22
CA HIS A 44 2.47 16.14 1.03
C HIS A 44 1.11 16.33 0.36
N LEU A 45 0.23 15.32 0.43
CA LEU A 45 -1.07 15.34 -0.26
C LEU A 45 -2.27 15.49 0.69
N SER A 46 -2.08 15.37 2.01
CA SER A 46 -3.17 15.39 3.01
C SER A 46 -4.30 14.41 2.70
N ILE A 47 -3.98 13.30 2.03
CA ILE A 47 -4.95 12.25 1.69
C ILE A 47 -5.11 11.33 2.89
N LYS A 48 -6.36 10.99 3.24
CA LYS A 48 -6.65 9.95 4.23
C LYS A 48 -6.13 8.61 3.73
N LEU A 49 -5.07 8.12 4.37
CA LEU A 49 -4.43 6.85 4.07
C LEU A 49 -4.58 5.90 5.26
N ASP A 50 -5.38 4.85 5.10
CA ASP A 50 -5.46 3.76 6.05
C ASP A 50 -4.28 2.81 5.82
N TYR A 51 -3.29 2.90 6.71
CA TYR A 51 -2.13 2.01 6.72
C TYR A 51 -2.47 0.70 7.44
N VAL A 52 -2.31 -0.41 6.73
CA VAL A 52 -2.49 -1.76 7.27
C VAL A 52 -1.17 -2.50 7.21
N ASP A 53 -0.64 -2.89 8.38
CA ASP A 53 0.47 -3.83 8.45
C ASP A 53 -0.06 -5.26 8.45
N ALA A 54 0.18 -5.97 7.34
CA ALA A 54 -0.21 -7.36 7.14
C ALA A 54 1.02 -8.28 7.00
N THR A 55 2.21 -7.82 7.41
CA THR A 55 3.48 -8.54 7.26
C THR A 55 3.39 -9.97 7.81
N GLU A 56 2.95 -10.14 9.06
CA GLU A 56 2.85 -11.47 9.68
C GLU A 56 1.86 -12.39 8.96
N HIS A 57 0.75 -11.84 8.46
CA HIS A 57 -0.26 -12.60 7.74
C HIS A 57 0.29 -13.17 6.43
N PHE A 58 0.95 -12.33 5.62
CA PHE A 58 1.51 -12.75 4.34
C PHE A 58 2.72 -13.68 4.51
N LEU A 59 3.64 -13.36 5.41
CA LEU A 59 4.80 -14.22 5.67
C LEU A 59 4.40 -15.56 6.29
N GLY A 60 3.38 -15.58 7.14
CA GLY A 60 2.77 -16.80 7.67
C GLY A 60 2.15 -17.66 6.58
N ALA A 61 1.39 -17.06 5.66
CA ALA A 61 0.76 -17.77 4.54
C ALA A 61 1.79 -18.34 3.54
N LEU A 62 2.93 -17.68 3.37
CA LEU A 62 4.01 -18.11 2.48
C LEU A 62 4.95 -19.14 3.12
N LYS A 63 4.80 -19.44 4.40
CA LYS A 63 5.68 -20.37 5.12
C LYS A 63 5.61 -21.77 4.50
N GLY A 64 6.74 -22.25 4.00
CA GLY A 64 6.85 -23.57 3.37
C GLY A 64 6.26 -23.68 1.96
N VAL A 65 5.86 -22.55 1.36
CA VAL A 65 5.41 -22.53 -0.04
C VAL A 65 6.62 -22.29 -0.95
N GLU A 66 7.03 -23.33 -1.66
CA GLU A 66 8.16 -23.26 -2.61
C GLU A 66 7.72 -23.01 -4.05
N ASP A 67 6.56 -23.55 -4.43
CA ASP A 67 6.03 -23.43 -5.78
C ASP A 67 5.70 -21.96 -6.12
N PRO A 68 6.30 -21.38 -7.17
CA PRO A 68 6.17 -19.95 -7.47
C PRO A 68 4.77 -19.54 -7.91
N GLU A 69 4.00 -20.44 -8.54
CA GLU A 69 2.60 -20.15 -8.87
C GLU A 69 1.75 -20.09 -7.61
N ARG A 70 1.93 -21.05 -6.70
CA ARG A 70 1.25 -21.07 -5.39
C ARG A 70 1.64 -19.90 -4.50
N LYS A 71 2.83 -19.33 -4.64
CA LYS A 71 3.24 -18.09 -3.93
C LYS A 71 2.54 -16.83 -4.47
N ARG A 72 2.07 -16.84 -5.72
CA ARG A 72 1.45 -15.69 -6.40
C ARG A 72 -0.07 -15.71 -6.42
N ARG A 73 -0.68 -16.89 -6.28
CA ARG A 73 -2.13 -17.06 -6.13
C ARG A 73 -2.56 -16.65 -4.73
#